data_AF-A0A448KPM1-F1
#
_entry.id   AF-A0A448KPM1-F1
#
_cell.length_a   1.000
_cell.length_b   1.000
_cell.length_c   1.000
_cell.angle_alpha   90.00
_cell.angle_beta   90.00
_cell.angle_gamma   90.00
#
_symmetry.space_group_name_H-M   'P 1'
#
loop_
_entity.id
_entity.type
_entity.pdbx_description
1 polymer ?
#
loop_
_entity_poly.entity_id
_entity_poly.type
_entity_poly.pdbx_seq_one_letter_code
_entity_poly.pdbx_strand_id
1 'polypeptide(L)'
;MCENENAYLFEDYYDLLDDEESVKQFKLLLNYNLKEEFKEEVLSALLAKCNLSEAQIYENYYLNHEELKIMSENQMLIGSHAHSHINFLNLNAKQEADEVRKSFEILSFLDPTIRTFCYPYGEFSRNSRAILQNLGVDFAFVSLDEYKKDIDEEDLKKNPFTLSRYDCNAFKFGKASMG
;
A
#
# COMPACT_ATOMS: atom_id res chain seq x y z
N MET A 1 0.02 -17.66 18.61
CA MET A 1 -0.01 -18.76 17.62
C MET A 1 -0.59 -18.28 16.29
N CYS A 2 -0.12 -17.14 15.74
CA CYS A 2 -0.61 -16.61 14.45
C CYS A 2 0.52 -16.18 13.50
N GLU A 3 1.79 -16.38 13.87
CA GLU A 3 2.90 -15.88 13.04
C GLU A 3 3.24 -16.81 11.85
N ASN A 4 2.83 -18.09 11.87
CA ASN A 4 3.26 -19.06 10.86
C ASN A 4 2.25 -19.36 9.74
N GLU A 5 0.95 -19.09 9.90
CA GLU A 5 -0.04 -19.49 8.87
C GLU A 5 -0.09 -18.51 7.69
N ASN A 6 0.20 -17.22 7.93
CA ASN A 6 0.22 -16.22 6.86
C ASN A 6 1.49 -16.27 5.99
N ALA A 7 2.61 -16.84 6.48
CA ALA A 7 3.84 -16.90 5.71
C ALA A 7 3.70 -17.84 4.49
N TYR A 8 3.08 -19.01 4.66
CA TYR A 8 2.89 -19.99 3.60
C TYR A 8 1.94 -19.53 2.49
N LEU A 9 0.96 -18.67 2.80
CA LEU A 9 0.04 -18.10 1.80
C LEU A 9 0.73 -17.15 0.80
N PHE A 10 1.92 -16.63 1.13
CA PHE A 10 2.66 -15.70 0.28
C PHE A 10 3.97 -16.26 -0.30
N GLU A 11 4.46 -17.42 0.14
CA GLU A 11 5.60 -18.07 -0.57
C GLU A 11 5.16 -18.49 -1.98
N ASP A 12 3.99 -19.15 -2.07
CA ASP A 12 3.37 -19.54 -3.35
C ASP A 12 2.99 -18.34 -4.23
N TYR A 13 2.84 -17.14 -3.65
CA TYR A 13 2.56 -15.93 -4.41
C TYR A 13 3.71 -15.56 -5.34
N TYR A 14 4.97 -15.73 -4.92
CA TYR A 14 6.12 -15.45 -5.78
C TYR A 14 6.23 -16.47 -6.92
N ASP A 15 5.74 -17.69 -6.75
CA ASP A 15 5.69 -18.69 -7.83
C ASP A 15 4.77 -18.25 -8.98
N LEU A 16 3.74 -17.44 -8.68
CA LEU A 16 2.82 -16.87 -9.66
C LEU A 16 3.40 -15.66 -10.41
N LEU A 17 4.50 -15.06 -9.93
CA LEU A 17 5.14 -13.92 -10.58
C LEU A 17 6.05 -14.37 -11.74
N ASP A 18 6.12 -13.57 -12.79
CA ASP A 18 7.00 -13.76 -13.95
C ASP A 18 8.39 -13.15 -13.69
N ASP A 19 8.97 -13.52 -12.54
CA ASP A 19 10.28 -13.04 -12.09
C ASP A 19 11.36 -14.11 -12.28
N GLU A 20 12.62 -13.70 -12.41
CA GLU A 20 13.74 -14.64 -12.32
C GLU A 20 13.79 -15.32 -10.94
N GLU A 21 14.21 -16.59 -10.89
CA GLU A 21 14.30 -17.36 -9.64
C GLU A 21 15.14 -16.65 -8.57
N SER A 22 16.23 -16.00 -8.97
CA SER A 22 17.09 -15.25 -8.05
C SER A 22 16.36 -14.07 -7.37
N VAL A 23 15.46 -13.41 -8.11
CA VAL A 23 14.62 -12.31 -7.61
C VAL A 23 13.56 -12.84 -6.65
N LYS A 24 12.91 -13.96 -6.99
CA LYS A 24 11.93 -14.63 -6.11
C LYS A 24 12.56 -15.01 -4.77
N GLN A 25 13.72 -15.67 -4.80
CA GLN A 25 14.45 -16.06 -3.59
C GLN A 25 14.85 -14.84 -2.75
N PHE A 26 15.29 -13.75 -3.39
CA PHE A 26 15.59 -12.51 -2.68
C PHE A 26 14.35 -11.90 -2.01
N LYS A 27 13.22 -11.80 -2.73
CA LYS A 27 11.96 -11.28 -2.19
C LYS A 27 11.45 -12.14 -1.02
N LEU A 28 11.54 -13.46 -1.13
CA LEU A 28 11.17 -14.40 -0.06
C LEU A 28 12.03 -14.20 1.19
N LEU A 29 13.35 -14.18 1.01
CA LEU A 29 14.31 -13.96 2.09
C LEU A 29 14.04 -12.64 2.80
N LEU A 30 13.91 -11.55 2.04
CA LEU A 30 13.75 -10.20 2.59
C LEU A 30 12.40 -10.03 3.28
N ASN A 31 11.31 -10.51 2.68
CA ASN A 31 9.96 -10.21 3.17
C ASN A 31 9.50 -11.17 4.27
N TYR A 32 9.94 -12.44 4.25
CA TYR A 32 9.43 -13.49 5.14
C TYR A 32 10.47 -14.14 6.05
N ASN A 33 11.70 -14.33 5.58
CA ASN A 33 12.71 -15.04 6.38
C ASN A 33 13.59 -14.09 7.23
N LEU A 34 13.71 -12.82 6.83
CA LEU A 34 14.44 -11.81 7.58
C LEU A 34 13.52 -11.15 8.61
N LYS A 35 13.92 -11.20 9.88
CA LYS A 35 13.19 -10.50 10.95
C LYS A 35 13.20 -9.00 10.70
N GLU A 36 12.07 -8.36 11.00
CA GLU A 36 11.85 -6.91 10.79
C GLU A 36 12.98 -6.05 11.40
N GLU A 37 13.43 -6.39 12.61
CA GLU A 37 14.50 -5.69 13.34
C GLU A 37 15.86 -5.64 12.62
N PHE A 38 16.09 -6.53 11.64
CA PHE A 38 17.33 -6.58 10.86
C PHE A 38 17.18 -6.04 9.43
N LYS A 39 15.96 -5.74 8.96
CA LYS A 39 15.73 -5.34 7.56
C LYS A 39 16.50 -4.09 7.18
N GLU A 40 16.45 -3.05 8.02
CA GLU A 40 17.12 -1.77 7.77
C GLU A 40 18.65 -1.93 7.68
N GLU A 41 19.25 -2.69 8.60
CA GLU A 41 20.70 -2.95 8.62
C GLU A 41 21.13 -3.70 7.37
N VAL A 42 20.40 -4.76 6.99
CA VAL A 42 20.71 -5.58 5.81
C VAL A 42 20.55 -4.77 4.53
N LEU A 43 19.47 -4.00 4.38
CA LEU A 43 19.24 -3.17 3.20
C LEU A 43 20.33 -2.10 3.06
N SER A 44 20.68 -1.42 4.16
CA SER A 44 21.75 -0.43 4.18
C SER A 44 23.09 -1.02 3.74
N ALA A 45 23.42 -2.21 4.23
CA ALA A 45 24.64 -2.92 3.85
C ALA A 45 24.64 -3.33 2.36
N LEU A 46 23.50 -3.76 1.81
CA LEU A 46 23.35 -4.10 0.41
C LEU A 46 23.49 -2.87 -0.50
N LEU A 47 22.84 -1.76 -0.16
CA LEU A 47 22.95 -0.51 -0.90
C LEU A 47 24.41 -0.03 -0.95
N ALA A 48 25.10 -0.04 0.19
CA ALA A 48 26.51 0.29 0.27
C ALA A 48 27.39 -0.64 -0.59
N LYS A 49 27.15 -1.96 -0.52
CA LYS A 49 27.88 -2.96 -1.30
C LYS A 49 27.69 -2.79 -2.81
N CYS A 50 26.51 -2.36 -3.23
CA CYS A 50 26.17 -2.11 -4.62
C CYS A 50 26.54 -0.69 -5.11
N ASN A 51 27.12 0.16 -4.24
CA ASN A 51 27.38 1.57 -4.49
C ASN A 51 26.12 2.33 -4.95
N LEU A 52 24.96 1.99 -4.39
CA LEU A 52 23.69 2.66 -4.64
C LEU A 52 23.43 3.73 -3.59
N SER A 53 22.89 4.87 -4.02
CA SER A 53 22.45 5.92 -3.13
C SER A 53 20.93 5.85 -2.93
N GLU A 54 20.48 5.88 -1.68
CA GLU A 54 19.05 6.02 -1.37
C GLU A 54 18.43 7.24 -2.05
N ALA A 55 19.13 8.37 -2.07
CA ALA A 55 18.65 9.58 -2.74
C ALA A 55 18.39 9.34 -4.23
N GLN A 56 19.29 8.60 -4.91
CA GLN A 56 19.09 8.22 -6.32
C GLN A 56 17.93 7.24 -6.49
N ILE A 57 17.72 6.32 -5.55
CA ILE A 57 16.56 5.40 -5.59
C ILE A 57 15.27 6.21 -5.44
N TYR A 58 15.20 7.11 -4.45
CA TYR A 58 14.04 7.96 -4.24
C TYR A 58 13.73 8.82 -5.47
N GLU A 59 14.74 9.46 -6.05
CA GLU A 59 14.58 10.31 -7.24
C GLU A 59 14.12 9.52 -8.48
N ASN A 60 14.55 8.27 -8.64
CA ASN A 60 14.23 7.48 -9.85
C ASN A 60 12.94 6.66 -9.75
N TYR A 61 12.50 6.30 -8.54
CA TYR A 61 11.38 5.35 -8.36
C TYR A 61 10.14 5.96 -7.72
N TYR A 62 10.24 7.12 -7.05
CA TYR A 62 9.12 7.71 -6.31
C TYR A 62 8.78 9.11 -6.82
N LEU A 63 7.48 9.43 -6.78
CA LEU A 63 6.98 10.76 -7.11
C LEU A 63 7.41 11.76 -6.05
N ASN A 64 7.93 12.89 -6.48
CA ASN A 64 8.24 14.03 -5.61
C ASN A 64 7.05 15.00 -5.48
N HIS A 65 7.16 15.97 -4.57
CA HIS A 65 6.08 16.92 -4.30
C HIS A 65 5.67 17.76 -5.53
N GLU A 66 6.63 18.12 -6.40
CA GLU A 66 6.34 18.93 -7.58
C GLU A 66 5.60 18.12 -8.63
N GLU A 67 5.98 16.86 -8.83
CA GLU A 67 5.27 15.93 -9.72
C GLU A 67 3.83 15.69 -9.24
N LEU A 68 3.62 15.52 -7.94
CA LEU A 68 2.28 15.38 -7.36
C LEU A 68 1.41 16.63 -7.59
N LYS A 69 1.99 17.85 -7.52
CA LYS A 69 1.26 19.08 -7.87
C LYS A 69 0.89 19.10 -9.34
N ILE A 70 1.83 18.79 -10.23
CA ILE A 70 1.58 18.75 -11.68
C ILE A 70 0.43 17.78 -11.98
N MET A 71 0.43 16.59 -11.37
CA MET A 71 -0.66 15.61 -11.51
C MET A 71 -2.00 16.19 -11.05
N SER A 72 -2.02 16.83 -9.88
CA SER A 72 -3.24 17.45 -9.32
C SER A 72 -3.78 18.60 -10.17
N GLU A 73 -2.90 19.49 -10.67
CA GLU A 73 -3.25 20.58 -11.59
C GLU A 73 -3.82 20.05 -12.91
N ASN A 74 -3.43 18.84 -13.30
CA ASN A 74 -3.96 18.10 -14.45
C ASN A 74 -5.16 17.19 -14.08
N GLN A 75 -5.89 17.54 -13.02
CA GLN A 75 -7.16 16.92 -12.61
C GLN A 75 -7.04 15.45 -12.13
N MET A 76 -5.83 14.98 -11.84
CA MET A 76 -5.67 13.68 -11.17
C MET A 76 -6.01 13.80 -9.69
N LEU A 77 -6.74 12.81 -9.17
CA LEU A 77 -7.01 12.69 -7.74
C LEU A 77 -5.89 11.89 -7.08
N ILE A 78 -5.23 12.50 -6.10
CA ILE A 78 -4.18 11.86 -5.30
C ILE A 78 -4.76 11.46 -3.94
N GLY A 79 -4.83 10.16 -3.69
CA GLY A 79 -5.31 9.58 -2.43
C GLY A 79 -4.18 9.14 -1.50
N SER A 80 -4.51 8.93 -0.23
CA SER A 80 -3.58 8.44 0.78
C SER A 80 -3.48 6.91 0.79
N HIS A 81 -2.31 6.36 1.11
CA HIS A 81 -2.07 4.91 1.20
C HIS A 81 -1.33 4.49 2.49
N ALA A 82 -1.72 5.09 3.62
CA ALA A 82 -0.99 5.04 4.90
C ALA A 82 0.42 5.65 4.79
N HIS A 83 1.17 5.66 5.89
CA HIS A 83 2.48 6.33 5.95
C HIS A 83 3.64 5.35 5.73
N SER A 84 3.60 4.20 6.39
CA SER A 84 4.65 3.17 6.35
C SER A 84 4.21 1.88 5.67
N HIS A 85 3.01 1.85 5.07
CA HIS A 85 2.45 0.70 4.37
C HIS A 85 2.37 -0.58 5.24
N ILE A 86 2.18 -0.44 6.55
CA ILE A 86 1.97 -1.57 7.46
C ILE A 86 0.55 -2.11 7.27
N ASN A 87 0.39 -3.43 7.31
CA ASN A 87 -0.92 -4.07 7.37
C ASN A 87 -1.68 -3.67 8.64
N PHE A 88 -2.87 -3.09 8.49
CA PHE A 88 -3.67 -2.55 9.60
C PHE A 88 -4.13 -3.62 10.60
N LEU A 89 -4.17 -4.90 10.22
CA LEU A 89 -4.45 -6.00 11.15
C LEU A 89 -3.34 -6.20 12.20
N ASN A 90 -2.13 -5.71 11.93
CA ASN A 90 -0.99 -5.76 12.85
C ASN A 90 -0.88 -4.53 13.76
N LEU A 91 -1.79 -3.56 13.62
CA LEU A 91 -1.77 -2.31 14.35
C LEU A 91 -2.87 -2.25 15.41
N ASN A 92 -2.58 -1.61 16.53
CA ASN A 92 -3.65 -1.16 17.42
C ASN A 92 -4.29 0.14 16.89
N ALA A 93 -5.47 0.50 17.41
CA ALA A 93 -6.24 1.64 16.94
C ALA A 93 -5.47 2.98 16.94
N LYS A 94 -4.57 3.20 17.91
CA LYS A 94 -3.77 4.41 17.98
C LYS A 94 -2.73 4.44 16.87
N GLN A 95 -2.01 3.34 16.67
CA GLN A 95 -1.01 3.22 15.61
C GLN A 95 -1.66 3.37 14.22
N GLU A 96 -2.81 2.74 14.01
CA GLU A 96 -3.57 2.87 12.76
C GLU A 96 -4.01 4.32 12.51
N ALA A 97 -4.53 5.02 13.54
CA ALA A 97 -4.87 6.43 13.42
C ALA A 97 -3.66 7.31 13.12
N ASP A 98 -2.50 7.01 13.71
CA ASP A 98 -1.26 7.72 13.43
C ASP A 98 -0.77 7.48 11.99
N GLU A 99 -0.91 6.27 11.45
CA GLU A 99 -0.60 5.95 10.05
C GLU A 99 -1.44 6.77 9.08
N VAL A 100 -2.76 6.79 9.27
CA VAL A 100 -3.69 7.54 8.41
C VAL A 100 -3.47 9.06 8.55
N ARG A 101 -3.29 9.55 9.79
CA ARG A 101 -3.09 10.98 10.02
C ARG A 101 -1.81 11.49 9.36
N LYS A 102 -0.68 10.79 9.56
CA LYS A 102 0.61 11.20 9.00
C LYS A 102 0.58 11.22 7.47
N SER A 103 -0.06 10.25 6.83
CA SER A 103 -0.13 10.21 5.37
C SER A 103 -0.95 11.37 4.79
N PHE A 104 -2.05 11.77 5.44
CA PHE A 104 -2.78 12.98 5.05
C PHE A 104 -2.04 14.28 5.38
N GLU A 105 -1.26 14.33 6.47
CA GLU A 105 -0.38 15.47 6.77
C GLU A 105 0.66 15.68 5.67
N ILE A 106 1.27 14.60 5.16
CA ILE A 106 2.21 14.65 4.03
C ILE A 106 1.54 15.19 2.76
N LEU A 107 0.30 14.77 2.47
CA LEU A 107 -0.45 15.19 1.28
C LEU A 107 -1.19 16.52 1.44
N SER A 108 -1.11 17.17 2.61
CA SER A 108 -1.89 18.37 2.93
C SER A 108 -1.64 19.56 1.98
N PHE A 109 -0.50 19.59 1.29
CA PHE A 109 -0.17 20.62 0.31
C PHE A 109 -1.00 20.56 -0.98
N LEU A 110 -1.70 19.45 -1.24
CA LEU A 110 -2.57 19.29 -2.42
C LEU A 110 -3.99 19.82 -2.18
N ASP A 111 -4.44 19.91 -0.92
CA ASP A 111 -5.79 20.32 -0.50
C ASP A 111 -6.92 19.79 -1.41
N PRO A 112 -7.07 18.45 -1.54
CA PRO A 112 -8.01 17.88 -2.49
C PRO A 112 -9.46 18.10 -2.04
N THR A 113 -10.35 18.31 -3.02
CA THR A 113 -11.81 18.45 -2.78
C THR A 113 -12.47 17.20 -2.23
N ILE A 114 -11.85 16.02 -2.46
CA ILE A 114 -12.30 14.73 -1.98
C ILE A 114 -11.08 14.01 -1.39
N ARG A 115 -11.20 13.50 -0.17
CA ARG A 115 -10.18 12.70 0.49
C ARG A 115 -10.44 11.22 0.26
N THR A 116 -9.55 10.58 -0.48
CA THR A 116 -9.59 9.15 -0.71
C THR A 116 -8.46 8.43 0.01
N PHE A 117 -8.73 7.18 0.41
CA PHE A 117 -7.76 6.33 1.09
C PHE A 117 -7.71 4.93 0.45
N CYS A 118 -6.55 4.32 0.36
CA CYS A 118 -6.40 2.93 -0.02
C CYS A 118 -5.74 2.17 1.13
N TYR A 119 -6.30 1.04 1.55
CA TYR A 119 -5.68 0.25 2.61
C TYR A 119 -4.44 -0.49 2.08
N PRO A 120 -3.30 -0.46 2.81
CA PRO A 120 -2.19 -1.37 2.55
C PRO A 120 -2.70 -2.82 2.51
N TYR A 121 -2.30 -3.57 1.47
CA TYR A 121 -2.74 -4.96 1.23
C TYR A 121 -4.27 -5.14 1.07
N GLY A 122 -5.06 -4.06 1.01
CA GLY A 122 -6.51 -4.12 0.93
C GLY A 122 -7.22 -4.48 2.24
N GLU A 123 -6.47 -4.71 3.32
CA GLU A 123 -7.01 -5.16 4.61
C GLU A 123 -7.25 -4.00 5.57
N PHE A 124 -8.30 -4.12 6.37
CA PHE A 124 -8.71 -3.09 7.32
C PHE A 124 -9.13 -3.71 8.64
N SER A 125 -9.04 -2.94 9.72
CA SER A 125 -9.40 -3.38 11.07
C SER A 125 -10.83 -2.96 11.42
N ARG A 126 -11.35 -3.49 12.54
CA ARG A 126 -12.63 -3.02 13.12
C ARG A 126 -12.64 -1.53 13.48
N ASN A 127 -11.47 -0.89 13.61
CA ASN A 127 -11.34 0.51 13.98
C ASN A 127 -11.33 1.44 12.76
N SER A 128 -11.00 0.92 11.57
CA SER A 128 -10.72 1.70 10.37
C SER A 128 -11.84 2.65 9.98
N ARG A 129 -13.10 2.17 9.99
CA ARG A 129 -14.27 3.01 9.69
C ARG A 129 -14.34 4.24 10.59
N ALA A 130 -14.17 4.08 11.90
CA ALA A 130 -14.25 5.19 12.84
C ALA A 130 -13.06 6.15 12.68
N ILE A 131 -11.86 5.62 12.45
CA ILE A 131 -10.64 6.42 12.24
C ILE A 131 -10.77 7.28 10.98
N LEU A 132 -11.11 6.69 9.84
CA LEU A 132 -11.27 7.39 8.58
C LEU A 132 -12.38 8.44 8.65
N GLN A 133 -13.52 8.11 9.27
CA GLN A 133 -14.60 9.07 9.46
C GLN A 133 -14.17 10.28 10.32
N ASN A 134 -13.45 10.04 11.43
CA ASN A 134 -12.98 11.11 12.31
C ASN A 134 -11.92 12.00 11.64
N LEU A 135 -11.18 11.48 10.68
CA LEU A 135 -10.17 12.22 9.90
C LEU A 135 -10.76 12.88 8.63
N GLY A 136 -12.08 12.77 8.42
CA GLY A 136 -12.77 13.38 7.31
C GLY A 136 -12.42 12.77 5.96
N VAL A 137 -12.16 11.47 5.91
CA VAL A 137 -12.01 10.73 4.65
C VAL A 137 -13.40 10.54 4.03
N ASP A 138 -13.51 10.74 2.72
CA ASP A 138 -14.76 10.58 1.99
C ASP A 138 -14.95 9.14 1.51
N PHE A 139 -13.91 8.56 0.91
CA PHE A 139 -13.95 7.20 0.38
C PHE A 139 -12.68 6.42 0.68
N ALA A 140 -12.81 5.10 0.88
CA ALA A 140 -11.66 4.22 0.98
C ALA A 140 -11.86 2.91 0.21
N PHE A 141 -10.75 2.39 -0.31
CA PHE A 141 -10.75 1.27 -1.26
C PHE A 141 -10.04 0.03 -0.72
N VAL A 142 -10.65 -1.13 -0.93
CA VAL A 142 -10.14 -2.46 -0.58
C VAL A 142 -9.91 -3.30 -1.85
N SER A 143 -9.11 -4.36 -1.75
CA SER A 143 -8.81 -5.28 -2.88
C SER A 143 -9.05 -6.75 -2.54
N LEU A 144 -9.76 -7.03 -1.43
CA LEU A 144 -10.09 -8.37 -0.98
C LEU A 144 -11.14 -9.02 -1.89
N ASP A 145 -10.96 -10.32 -2.15
CA ASP A 145 -11.79 -11.08 -3.10
C ASP A 145 -13.27 -11.06 -2.74
N GLU A 146 -13.61 -11.14 -1.46
CA GLU A 146 -15.01 -11.13 -1.00
C GLU A 146 -15.71 -9.78 -1.19
N TYR A 147 -14.96 -8.70 -1.46
CA TYR A 147 -15.49 -7.38 -1.79
C TYR A 147 -15.58 -7.13 -3.30
N LYS A 148 -15.02 -8.00 -4.16
CA LYS A 148 -14.91 -7.75 -5.61
C LYS A 148 -16.28 -7.63 -6.29
N LYS A 149 -16.60 -6.42 -6.73
CA LYS A 149 -17.79 -6.10 -7.54
C LYS A 149 -17.67 -4.71 -8.17
N ASP A 150 -18.52 -4.45 -9.15
CA ASP A 150 -18.74 -3.08 -9.63
C ASP A 150 -19.37 -2.23 -8.51
N ILE A 151 -18.87 -1.00 -8.34
CA ILE A 151 -19.38 -0.03 -7.38
C ILE A 151 -20.63 0.63 -7.95
N ASP A 152 -21.70 0.67 -7.16
CA ASP A 152 -22.92 1.42 -7.47
C ASP A 152 -23.15 2.60 -6.50
N GLU A 153 -24.21 3.38 -6.72
CA GLU A 153 -24.54 4.53 -5.85
C GLU A 153 -24.88 4.14 -4.41
N GLU A 154 -25.33 2.91 -4.17
CA GLU A 154 -25.70 2.44 -2.84
C GLU A 154 -24.44 2.15 -2.02
N ASP A 155 -23.40 1.62 -2.67
CA ASP A 155 -22.08 1.42 -2.06
C ASP A 155 -21.47 2.73 -1.56
N LEU A 156 -21.53 3.78 -2.37
CA LEU A 156 -21.02 5.10 -2.01
C LEU A 156 -21.68 5.65 -0.74
N LYS A 157 -22.93 5.25 -0.46
CA LYS A 157 -23.69 5.72 0.71
C LYS A 157 -23.54 4.81 1.93
N LYS A 158 -23.57 3.49 1.73
CA LYS A 158 -23.57 2.50 2.83
C LYS A 158 -22.15 2.11 3.26
N ASN A 159 -21.26 1.96 2.28
CA ASN A 159 -19.93 1.38 2.46
C ASN A 159 -18.82 2.27 1.86
N PRO A 160 -18.81 3.59 2.14
CA PRO A 160 -17.84 4.50 1.52
C PRO A 160 -16.39 4.14 1.84
N PHE A 161 -16.12 3.44 2.95
CA PHE A 161 -14.77 3.10 3.39
C PHE A 161 -14.32 1.68 3.07
N THR A 162 -15.08 0.93 2.27
CA THR A 162 -14.72 -0.41 1.83
C THR A 162 -15.15 -0.61 0.37
N LEU A 163 -14.94 0.42 -0.45
CA LEU A 163 -15.26 0.37 -1.87
C LEU A 163 -14.35 -0.63 -2.58
N SER A 164 -14.93 -1.43 -3.45
CA SER A 164 -14.24 -2.51 -4.14
C SER A 164 -13.26 -2.00 -5.20
N ARG A 165 -12.17 -2.73 -5.43
CA ARG A 165 -11.34 -2.58 -6.62
C ARG A 165 -10.92 -3.94 -7.16
N TYR A 166 -10.72 -3.98 -8.47
CA TYR A 166 -10.15 -5.13 -9.16
C TYR A 166 -8.62 -5.02 -9.20
N ASP A 167 -7.94 -6.14 -8.95
CA ASP A 167 -6.50 -6.25 -9.18
C ASP A 167 -6.21 -6.14 -10.69
N CYS A 168 -5.31 -5.24 -11.07
CA CYS A 168 -4.90 -5.05 -12.46
C CYS A 168 -4.35 -6.34 -13.08
N ASN A 169 -3.70 -7.20 -12.29
CA ASN A 169 -3.14 -8.47 -12.75
C ASN A 169 -4.21 -9.48 -13.20
N ALA A 170 -5.46 -9.29 -12.79
CA ALA A 170 -6.58 -10.12 -13.25
C ALA A 170 -6.99 -9.81 -14.71
N PHE A 171 -6.54 -8.70 -15.29
CA PHE A 171 -6.90 -8.29 -16.65
C PHE A 171 -5.83 -8.72 -17.67
N LYS A 172 -6.29 -9.09 -18.87
CA LYS A 172 -5.44 -9.60 -19.97
C LYS A 172 -4.21 -8.73 -20.28
N PHE A 173 -4.33 -7.41 -20.14
CA PHE A 173 -3.27 -6.45 -20.42
C PHE A 173 -2.81 -5.67 -19.17
N GLY A 174 -3.24 -6.09 -17.98
CA GLY A 174 -2.93 -5.42 -16.71
C GLY A 174 -1.88 -6.12 -15.87
N LYS A 175 -1.30 -7.23 -16.37
CA LYS A 175 -0.20 -7.92 -15.70
C LYS A 175 1.04 -7.03 -15.63
N ALA A 176 1.63 -6.94 -14.45
CA ALA A 176 2.97 -6.37 -14.30
C ALA A 176 3.97 -7.14 -15.19
N SER A 177 4.81 -6.41 -15.92
CA SER A 177 5.80 -6.99 -16.83
C SER A 177 7.24 -6.89 -16.34
N MET A 178 7.47 -6.08 -15.29
CA MET A 178 8.76 -5.92 -14.61
C MET A 178 8.47 -5.50 -13.16
N GLY A 179 8.87 -6.30 -12.18
CA GLY A 179 8.68 -6.01 -10.75
C GLY A 179 9.67 -6.74 -9.86
#